data_AF-Q0PQF0-F1
#
_entry.id   AF-Q0PQF0-F1
#
_cell.length_a   1.000
_cell.length_b   1.000
_cell.length_c   1.000
_cell.angle_alpha   90.00
_cell.angle_beta   90.00
_cell.angle_gamma   90.00
#
_symmetry.space_group_name_H-M   'P 1'
#
loop_
_entity.id
_entity.type
_entity.pdbx_description
1 polymer ?
#
loop_
_entity_poly.entity_id
_entity_poly.type
_entity_poly.pdbx_seq_one_letter_code
_entity_poly.pdbx_strand_id
1 'polypeptide(L)'
;VAEAAAAKLALVPAAANSVGARLAGAAPHLLPGAKRAADSGNDALKMLKLPLKAYLLMGVEPAADCWDPAVAQSALKSADLVVALTTHRTASLDSCADIQLPGGSFRRDRR
;
A
#
# COMPACT_ATOMS: atom_id res chain seq x y z
N VAL A 1 -29.46 8.62 17.36
CA VAL A 1 -28.91 9.93 17.80
C VAL A 1 -28.64 10.85 16.60
N ALA A 2 -27.86 10.45 15.59
CA ALA A 2 -27.60 11.31 14.41
C ALA A 2 -28.86 11.58 13.54
N GLU A 3 -29.68 10.56 13.26
CA GLU A 3 -30.94 10.72 12.52
C GLU A 3 -31.96 11.60 13.27
N ALA A 4 -32.02 11.49 14.60
CA ALA A 4 -32.87 12.33 15.44
C ALA A 4 -32.41 13.80 15.52
N ALA A 5 -31.16 14.08 15.17
CA ALA A 5 -30.55 15.42 15.23
C ALA A 5 -30.41 16.09 13.84
N ALA A 6 -30.93 15.47 12.77
CA ALA A 6 -30.75 15.93 11.38
C ALA A 6 -29.28 16.20 11.01
N ALA A 7 -28.34 15.52 11.66
CA ALA A 7 -26.91 15.73 11.47
C ALA A 7 -26.33 14.71 10.47
N LYS A 8 -25.37 15.16 9.64
CA LYS A 8 -24.65 14.29 8.71
C LYS A 8 -23.35 13.80 9.35
N LEU A 9 -23.10 12.49 9.25
CA LEU A 9 -21.81 11.92 9.60
C LEU A 9 -20.82 12.16 8.45
N ALA A 10 -19.68 12.76 8.76
CA ALA A 10 -18.55 12.87 7.86
C ALA A 10 -17.35 12.16 8.48
N LEU A 11 -16.58 11.44 7.66
CA LEU A 11 -15.36 10.75 8.07
C LEU A 11 -14.19 11.36 7.32
N VAL A 12 -13.14 11.75 8.05
CA VAL A 12 -11.90 12.24 7.46
C VAL A 12 -11.09 11.04 6.96
N PRO A 13 -10.71 10.98 5.67
CA PRO A 13 -9.88 9.90 5.16
C PRO A 13 -8.49 9.91 5.79
N ALA A 14 -7.93 8.72 5.98
CA ALA A 14 -6.64 8.54 6.68
C ALA A 14 -5.42 9.05 5.89
N ALA A 15 -5.50 9.12 4.56
CA ALA A 15 -4.42 9.58 3.69
C ALA A 15 -4.92 10.28 2.43
N ALA A 16 -4.06 11.10 1.82
CA ALA A 16 -4.38 12.02 0.72
C ALA A 16 -5.17 11.38 -0.44
N ASN A 17 -4.79 10.17 -0.87
CA ASN A 17 -5.48 9.46 -1.95
C ASN A 17 -6.07 8.10 -1.52
N SER A 18 -6.35 7.92 -0.22
CA SER A 18 -6.87 6.65 0.31
C SER A 18 -8.25 6.28 -0.28
N VAL A 19 -9.13 7.26 -0.47
CA VAL A 19 -10.44 7.04 -1.12
C VAL A 19 -10.28 6.72 -2.60
N GLY A 20 -9.44 7.49 -3.30
CA GLY A 20 -9.18 7.28 -4.73
C GLY A 20 -8.54 5.92 -5.01
N ALA A 21 -7.61 5.47 -4.18
CA ALA A 21 -7.01 4.14 -4.28
C ALA A 21 -8.08 3.02 -4.16
N ARG A 22 -9.02 3.14 -3.23
CA ARG A 22 -10.14 2.19 -3.11
C ARG A 22 -11.07 2.24 -4.33
N LEU A 23 -11.38 3.44 -4.83
CA LEU A 23 -12.19 3.61 -6.05
C LEU A 23 -11.50 3.03 -7.28
N ALA A 24 -10.17 3.12 -7.37
CA ALA A 24 -9.37 2.51 -8.44
C ALA A 24 -9.30 0.97 -8.34
N GLY A 25 -9.75 0.38 -7.23
CA GLY A 25 -9.66 -1.07 -7.00
C GLY A 25 -8.32 -1.53 -6.43
N ALA A 26 -7.54 -0.64 -5.80
CA ALA A 26 -6.25 -0.98 -5.18
C ALA A 26 -6.40 -1.74 -3.83
N ALA A 27 -7.39 -2.64 -3.75
CA ALA A 27 -7.58 -3.55 -2.62
C ALA A 27 -7.96 -4.94 -3.16
N PRO A 28 -7.58 -6.03 -2.48
CA PRO A 28 -7.64 -7.38 -3.05
C PRO A 28 -9.04 -7.87 -3.43
N HIS A 29 -10.08 -7.24 -2.87
CA HIS A 29 -11.50 -7.59 -3.06
C HIS A 29 -12.26 -6.55 -3.91
N LEU A 30 -11.57 -5.58 -4.51
CA LEU A 30 -12.18 -4.49 -5.28
C LEU A 30 -11.71 -4.48 -6.73
N LEU A 31 -12.64 -4.14 -7.61
CA LEU A 31 -12.42 -3.77 -9.01
C LEU A 31 -12.59 -2.25 -9.17
N PRO A 32 -12.17 -1.65 -10.31
CA PRO A 32 -12.39 -0.25 -10.58
C PRO A 32 -13.85 0.19 -10.41
N GLY A 33 -14.05 1.36 -9.82
CA GLY A 33 -15.35 1.87 -9.38
C GLY A 33 -15.78 1.32 -8.01
N ALA A 34 -14.85 0.80 -7.21
CA ALA A 34 -15.13 0.12 -5.93
C ALA A 34 -16.16 -1.02 -6.03
N LYS A 35 -16.22 -1.68 -7.20
CA LYS A 35 -17.07 -2.84 -7.40
C LYS A 35 -16.45 -4.04 -6.68
N ARG A 36 -17.28 -4.90 -6.10
CA ARG A 36 -16.77 -6.12 -5.45
C ARG A 36 -16.23 -7.09 -6.50
N ALA A 37 -15.01 -7.58 -6.29
CA ALA A 37 -14.45 -8.66 -7.10
C ALA A 37 -15.13 -10.00 -6.76
N ALA A 38 -15.23 -10.90 -7.74
CA ALA A 38 -15.75 -12.26 -7.53
C ALA A 38 -14.81 -13.07 -6.62
N ASP A 39 -13.50 -12.97 -6.87
CA ASP A 39 -12.45 -13.59 -6.07
C ASP A 39 -11.61 -12.52 -5.38
N SER A 40 -11.22 -12.77 -4.12
CA SER A 40 -10.34 -11.87 -3.36
C SER A 40 -8.92 -12.40 -3.33
N GLY A 41 -7.95 -11.53 -3.63
CA GLY A 41 -6.54 -11.80 -3.39
C GLY A 41 -6.19 -11.81 -1.89
N ASN A 42 -4.91 -12.06 -1.60
CA ASN A 42 -4.38 -11.96 -0.23
C ASN A 42 -4.32 -10.50 0.23
N ASP A 43 -4.65 -10.26 1.49
CA ASP A 43 -4.38 -8.99 2.15
C ASP A 43 -2.88 -8.83 2.48
N ALA A 44 -2.46 -7.59 2.77
CA ALA A 44 -1.07 -7.27 3.03
C ALA A 44 -0.49 -8.06 4.22
N LEU A 45 -1.24 -8.26 5.29
CA LEU A 45 -0.75 -9.00 6.46
C LEU A 45 -0.50 -10.47 6.11
N LYS A 46 -1.40 -11.09 5.34
CA LYS A 46 -1.26 -12.46 4.86
C LYS A 46 -0.09 -12.60 3.90
N MET A 47 0.13 -11.62 3.02
CA MET A 47 1.32 -11.58 2.13
C MET A 47 2.64 -11.52 2.93
N LEU A 48 2.66 -10.89 4.11
CA LEU A 48 3.85 -10.84 4.96
C LEU A 48 4.03 -12.10 5.83
N LYS A 49 2.94 -12.70 6.32
CA LYS A 49 3.00 -13.92 7.14
C LYS A 49 3.23 -15.19 6.32
N LEU A 50 2.76 -15.21 5.08
CA LEU A 50 2.99 -16.29 4.11
C LEU A 50 3.76 -15.68 2.93
N PRO A 51 5.10 -15.62 3.01
CA PRO A 51 5.91 -14.88 2.06
C PRO A 51 5.66 -15.36 0.62
N LEU A 52 5.50 -14.39 -0.27
CA LEU A 52 5.35 -14.63 -1.70
C LEU A 52 6.72 -14.57 -2.38
N LYS A 53 6.80 -15.12 -3.60
CA LYS A 53 8.04 -15.09 -4.39
C LYS A 53 8.43 -13.70 -4.84
N ALA A 54 7.48 -12.79 -5.04
CA ALA A 54 7.77 -11.47 -5.56
C ALA A 54 6.87 -10.38 -4.97
N TYR A 55 7.43 -9.19 -4.81
CA TYR A 55 6.74 -8.01 -4.30
C TYR A 55 6.99 -6.78 -5.19
N LEU A 56 5.93 -6.01 -5.43
CA LEU A 56 6.00 -4.68 -6.01
C LEU A 56 5.54 -3.67 -4.95
N LEU A 57 6.48 -2.87 -4.44
CA LEU A 57 6.23 -1.83 -3.46
C LEU A 57 6.01 -0.49 -4.18
N MET A 58 4.87 0.15 -3.94
CA MET A 58 4.53 1.45 -4.56
C MET A 58 4.47 2.53 -3.50
N GLY A 59 5.57 3.26 -3.31
CA GLY A 59 5.67 4.33 -2.31
C GLY A 59 5.53 3.88 -0.86
N VAL A 60 5.81 2.60 -0.59
CA VAL A 60 5.73 1.98 0.76
C VAL A 60 7.12 1.91 1.37
N GLU A 61 7.23 2.32 2.62
CA GLU A 61 8.39 2.18 3.48
C GLU A 61 8.18 1.02 4.48
N PRO A 62 8.77 -0.18 4.27
CA PRO A 62 8.50 -1.35 5.10
C PRO A 62 8.77 -1.14 6.60
N ALA A 63 9.75 -0.30 6.95
CA ALA A 63 10.10 -0.05 8.35
C ALA A 63 9.16 0.92 9.08
N ALA A 64 8.40 1.74 8.35
CA ALA A 64 7.56 2.79 8.91
C ALA A 64 6.06 2.59 8.66
N ASP A 65 5.69 2.02 7.51
CA ASP A 65 4.30 1.88 7.08
C ASP A 65 3.67 0.55 7.50
N CYS A 66 4.48 -0.45 7.87
CA CYS A 66 4.00 -1.74 8.31
C CYS A 66 3.82 -1.79 9.84
N TRP A 67 2.74 -2.42 10.30
CA TRP A 67 2.49 -2.62 11.74
C TRP A 67 3.62 -3.37 12.45
N ASP A 68 4.18 -4.39 11.80
CA ASP A 68 5.34 -5.15 12.28
C ASP A 68 6.49 -5.03 11.26
N PRO A 69 7.42 -4.09 11.48
CA PRO A 69 8.58 -3.89 10.62
C PRO A 69 9.48 -5.12 10.48
N ALA A 70 9.59 -5.95 11.53
CA ALA A 70 10.48 -7.10 11.53
C ALA A 70 9.93 -8.22 10.64
N VAL A 71 8.62 -8.50 10.76
CA VAL A 71 7.93 -9.46 9.88
C VAL A 71 7.96 -8.95 8.44
N ALA A 72 7.72 -7.65 8.22
CA ALA A 72 7.78 -7.06 6.89
C ALA A 72 9.15 -7.23 6.23
N GLN A 73 10.22 -6.88 6.95
CA GLN A 73 11.59 -7.05 6.44
C GLN A 73 11.95 -8.51 6.19
N SER A 74 11.57 -9.42 7.10
CA SER A 74 11.85 -10.84 6.93
C SER A 74 11.16 -11.41 5.70
N ALA A 75 9.89 -11.06 5.47
CA ALA A 75 9.13 -11.53 4.33
C ALA A 75 9.72 -11.02 3.01
N LEU A 76 10.06 -9.72 2.95
CA LEU A 76 10.65 -9.12 1.76
C LEU A 76 12.04 -9.69 1.45
N LYS A 77 12.89 -9.91 2.46
CA LYS A 77 14.21 -10.54 2.27
C LYS A 77 14.14 -12.01 1.85
N SER A 78 13.03 -12.69 2.14
CA SER A 78 12.80 -14.08 1.72
C SER A 78 12.23 -14.23 0.31
N ALA A 79 11.84 -13.12 -0.32
CA ALA A 79 11.30 -13.13 -1.68
C ALA A 79 12.43 -13.30 -2.71
N ASP A 80 12.10 -13.88 -3.87
CA ASP A 80 13.01 -14.00 -5.01
C ASP A 80 13.19 -12.66 -5.75
N LEU A 81 12.21 -11.75 -5.64
CA LEU A 81 12.24 -10.44 -6.30
C LEU A 81 11.42 -9.38 -5.56
N VAL A 82 12.05 -8.26 -5.20
CA VAL A 82 11.42 -7.08 -4.62
C VAL A 82 11.74 -5.86 -5.48
N VAL A 83 10.70 -5.29 -6.09
CA VAL A 83 10.80 -4.05 -6.87
C VAL A 83 10.12 -2.92 -6.09
N ALA A 84 10.82 -1.83 -5.85
CA ALA A 84 10.28 -0.66 -5.17
C ALA A 84 10.22 0.55 -6.10
N LEU A 85 9.00 1.05 -6.35
CA LEU A 85 8.76 2.36 -6.95
C LEU A 85 8.74 3.40 -5.82
N THR A 86 9.81 4.17 -5.68
CA THR A 86 9.95 5.11 -4.57
C THR A 86 10.49 6.47 -5.02
N THR A 87 10.15 7.51 -4.28
CA THR A 87 10.66 8.88 -4.47
C THR A 87 11.92 9.14 -3.64
N HIS A 88 12.17 8.30 -2.61
CA HIS A 88 13.27 8.45 -1.68
C HIS A 88 13.95 7.10 -1.48
N ARG A 89 15.28 7.12 -1.42
CA ARG A 89 16.08 5.96 -1.06
C ARG A 89 16.24 5.91 0.46
N THR A 90 16.00 4.75 1.06
CA THR A 90 16.04 4.56 2.51
C THR A 90 16.83 3.29 2.86
N ALA A 91 17.38 3.22 4.08
CA ALA A 91 18.16 2.06 4.52
C ALA A 91 17.32 0.77 4.58
N SER A 92 16.03 0.89 4.87
CA SER A 92 15.10 -0.24 4.92
C SER A 92 14.86 -0.81 3.52
N LEU A 93 14.58 0.04 2.52
CA LEU A 93 14.47 -0.39 1.12
C LEU A 93 15.80 -0.95 0.59
N ASP A 94 16.93 -0.32 0.92
CA ASP A 94 18.26 -0.83 0.53
C ASP A 94 18.56 -2.23 1.08
N SER A 95 17.94 -2.59 2.21
CA SER A 95 18.16 -3.90 2.84
C SER A 95 17.33 -5.04 2.27
N CYS A 96 16.30 -4.74 1.46
CA CYS A 96 15.33 -5.74 1.00
C CYS A 96 14.87 -5.61 -0.45
N ALA A 97 15.10 -4.48 -1.13
CA ALA A 97 14.70 -4.28 -2.51
C ALA A 97 15.85 -4.64 -3.47
N ASP A 98 15.58 -5.55 -4.41
CA ASP A 98 16.50 -5.89 -5.49
C ASP A 98 16.61 -4.78 -6.53
N ILE A 99 15.48 -4.10 -6.79
CA ILE A 99 15.39 -3.01 -7.78
C ILE A 99 14.64 -1.84 -7.15
N GLN A 100 15.26 -0.65 -7.16
CA GLN A 100 14.60 0.60 -6.80
C GLN A 100 14.47 1.48 -8.05
N LEU A 101 13.23 1.77 -8.44
CA LEU A 101 12.92 2.65 -9.56
C LEU A 101 12.42 4.00 -9.04
N PRO A 102 12.91 5.12 -9.61
CA PRO A 102 12.48 6.45 -9.18
C PRO A 102 11.02 6.71 -9.61
N GLY A 103 10.16 6.98 -8.63
CA GLY A 103 8.79 7.46 -8.82
C GLY A 103 8.70 8.98 -8.92
N GLY A 104 7.62 9.48 -9.52
CA GLY A 104 7.31 10.91 -9.51
C GLY A 104 6.95 11.40 -8.11
N SER A 105 7.61 12.46 -7.63
CA SER A 105 7.19 13.14 -6.40
C SER A 105 5.99 14.02 -6.68
N PHE A 106 5.02 14.08 -5.76
CA PHE A 106 3.88 15.01 -5.86
C PHE A 106 4.31 16.48 -6.00
N ARG A 107 5.51 16.85 -5.51
CA ARG A 107 6.05 18.20 -5.70
C ARG A 107 6.58 18.46 -7.11
N ARG A 108 6.85 17.41 -7.89
CA ARG A 108 7.28 17.51 -9.28
C ARG A 108 6.08 17.38 -10.22
N ASP A 109 5.16 18.33 -10.12
CA ASP A 109 4.37 18.72 -11.29
C ASP A 109 4.92 20.07 -11.76
N ARG A 110 5.66 20.06 -12.87
CA ARG A 110 5.89 21.27 -13.67
C ARG A 110 4.86 21.22 -14.80
N ARG A 111 3.62 21.56 -14.48
CA ARG A 111 2.64 22.05 -15.42
C ARG A 111 2.15 23.40 -14.94
#